data_AF-I9NDH0-F1
#
_entry.id   AF-I9NDH0-F1
#
_cell.length_a   1.000
_cell.length_b   1.000
_cell.length_c   1.000
_cell.angle_alpha   90.00
_cell.angle_beta   90.00
_cell.angle_gamma   90.00
#
_symmetry.space_group_name_H-M   'P 1'
#
loop_
_entity.id
_entity.type
_entity.pdbx_description
1 polymer ?
#
loop_
_entity_poly.entity_id
_entity_poly.type
_entity_poly.pdbx_seq_one_letter_code
_entity_poly.pdbx_strand_id
1 'polypeptide(L)'
;MMRMALLFLAARIILNRDLGRSVERNSQKIIARLKREGFEIVSIKGSHHKLRRGNQTIIVPHPKKDLPIGTALAIAKQAGWNASDKS
;
A
#
# COMPACT_ATOMS: atom_id res chain seq x y z
N MET A 1 14.26 -42.66 -2.36
CA MET A 1 13.78 -41.78 -1.28
C MET A 1 14.13 -40.31 -1.56
N MET A 2 13.64 -39.72 -2.67
CA MET A 2 13.89 -38.30 -3.04
C MET A 2 12.65 -37.58 -3.62
N ARG A 3 11.45 -38.17 -3.52
CA ARG A 3 10.20 -37.56 -4.05
C ARG A 3 9.39 -36.76 -3.03
N MET A 4 9.81 -36.71 -1.76
CA MET A 4 9.11 -35.99 -0.69
C MET A 4 9.57 -34.54 -0.50
N ALA A 5 10.77 -34.16 -0.94
CA ALA A 5 11.28 -32.79 -0.73
C ALA A 5 10.65 -31.75 -1.67
N LEU A 6 10.19 -32.14 -2.86
CA LEU A 6 9.64 -31.21 -3.85
C LEU A 6 8.20 -30.78 -3.52
N LEU A 7 7.46 -31.60 -2.76
CA LEU A 7 6.10 -31.28 -2.31
C LEU A 7 6.11 -30.22 -1.21
N PHE A 8 7.12 -30.22 -0.33
CA PHE A 8 7.28 -29.20 0.71
C PHE A 8 7.75 -27.85 0.17
N LEU A 9 8.51 -27.82 -0.94
CA LEU A 9 8.92 -26.55 -1.57
C LEU A 9 7.76 -25.89 -2.33
N ALA A 10 6.92 -26.69 -3.03
CA ALA A 10 5.74 -26.19 -3.72
C ALA A 10 4.67 -25.69 -2.74
N ALA A 11 4.45 -26.39 -1.61
CA ALA A 11 3.53 -25.94 -0.57
C ALA A 11 3.96 -24.61 0.09
N ARG A 12 5.27 -24.34 0.19
CA ARG A 12 5.82 -23.08 0.74
C ARG A 12 5.66 -21.89 -0.21
N ILE A 13 5.47 -22.13 -1.51
CA ILE A 13 5.16 -21.08 -2.51
C ILE A 13 3.66 -20.78 -2.57
N ILE A 14 2.81 -21.77 -2.27
CA ILE A 14 1.34 -21.62 -2.38
C ILE A 14 0.71 -21.13 -1.06
N LEU A 15 1.26 -21.48 0.11
CA LEU A 15 0.62 -21.15 1.40
C LEU A 15 0.79 -19.70 1.89
N ASN A 16 1.63 -18.89 1.24
CA ASN A 16 1.93 -17.51 1.69
C ASN A 16 1.27 -16.41 0.84
N ARG A 17 0.33 -16.74 -0.06
CA ARG A 17 -0.24 -15.78 -1.00
C ARG A 17 -1.56 -15.12 -0.58
N ASP A 18 -2.28 -15.66 0.41
CA ASP A 18 -3.66 -15.22 0.69
C ASP A 18 -4.02 -15.10 2.19
N LEU A 19 -3.06 -14.73 3.04
CA LEU A 19 -3.41 -14.22 4.38
C LEU A 19 -3.66 -12.71 4.31
N GLY A 20 -4.87 -12.34 3.88
CA GLY A 20 -5.56 -11.07 4.17
C GLY A 20 -4.69 -9.81 4.21
N ARG A 21 -4.25 -9.32 3.04
CA ARG A 21 -3.63 -7.98 2.92
C ARG A 21 -4.70 -6.89 3.07
N SER A 22 -5.05 -6.52 4.30
CA SER A 22 -5.92 -5.36 4.54
C SER A 22 -5.11 -4.07 4.38
N VAL A 23 -5.14 -3.46 3.20
CA VAL A 23 -4.61 -2.11 2.96
C VAL A 23 -5.66 -1.07 3.35
N GLU A 24 -5.25 0.02 4.00
CA GLU A 24 -6.13 1.14 4.30
C GLU A 24 -6.62 1.78 2.98
N ARG A 25 -7.93 2.02 2.88
CA ARG A 25 -8.57 2.53 1.66
C ARG A 25 -9.17 3.93 1.84
N ASN A 26 -9.27 4.42 3.06
CA ASN A 26 -9.75 5.77 3.32
C ASN A 26 -8.67 6.80 2.99
N SER A 27 -8.96 7.68 2.02
CA SER A 27 -8.02 8.71 1.57
C SER A 27 -7.56 9.65 2.69
N GLN A 28 -8.43 9.97 3.66
CA GLN A 28 -8.08 10.84 4.79
C GLN A 28 -7.05 10.16 5.71
N LYS A 29 -7.23 8.87 5.99
CA LYS A 29 -6.29 8.09 6.80
C LYS A 29 -4.95 7.88 6.09
N ILE A 30 -4.99 7.62 4.78
CA ILE A 30 -3.79 7.53 3.94
C ILE A 30 -3.00 8.86 3.98
N ILE A 31 -3.67 9.99 3.75
CA ILE A 31 -3.04 11.33 3.80
C ILE A 31 -2.48 11.60 5.20
N ALA A 32 -3.21 11.28 6.27
CA ALA A 32 -2.74 11.45 7.63
C ALA A 32 -1.49 10.61 7.93
N ARG A 33 -1.43 9.36 7.46
CA ARG A 33 -0.23 8.51 7.57
C ARG A 33 0.93 9.09 6.77
N LEU A 34 0.73 9.49 5.53
CA LEU A 34 1.76 10.12 4.70
C LEU A 34 2.32 11.39 5.38
N LYS A 35 1.46 12.25 5.93
CA LYS A 35 1.90 13.45 6.67
C LYS A 35 2.78 13.10 7.88
N ARG A 36 2.41 12.06 8.65
CA ARG A 36 3.25 11.57 9.78
C ARG A 36 4.61 11.06 9.33
N GLU A 37 4.70 10.52 8.11
CA GLU A 37 5.94 10.04 7.51
C GLU A 37 6.76 11.16 6.82
N GLY A 38 6.35 12.42 6.99
CA GLY A 38 7.06 13.60 6.48
C GLY A 38 6.67 14.01 5.06
N PHE A 39 5.54 13.53 4.53
CA PHE A 39 5.02 14.03 3.27
C PHE A 39 4.21 15.32 3.45
N GLU A 40 4.49 16.31 2.60
CA GLU A 40 3.79 17.59 2.58
C GLU A 40 2.94 17.72 1.32
N ILE A 41 1.80 18.42 1.41
CA ILE A 41 0.96 18.70 0.24
C ILE A 41 1.61 19.84 -0.53
N VAL A 42 2.05 19.57 -1.76
CA VAL A 42 2.71 20.57 -2.62
C VAL A 42 1.74 21.23 -3.62
N SER A 43 0.69 20.52 -4.03
CA SER A 43 -0.32 21.06 -4.93
C SER A 43 -1.61 20.26 -4.86
N ILE A 44 -2.74 20.90 -5.12
CA ILE A 44 -4.04 20.25 -5.23
C ILE A 44 -4.65 20.65 -6.57
N LYS A 45 -5.04 19.67 -7.39
CA LYS A 45 -5.75 19.90 -8.65
C LYS A 45 -7.01 19.04 -8.68
N GLY A 46 -8.17 19.70 -8.49
CA GLY A 46 -9.43 18.99 -8.31
C GLY A 46 -9.34 18.00 -7.14
N SER A 47 -9.66 16.73 -7.40
CA SER A 47 -9.59 15.66 -6.40
C SER A 47 -8.20 15.02 -6.24
N HIS A 48 -7.15 15.53 -6.89
CA HIS A 48 -5.81 14.93 -6.80
C HIS A 48 -4.91 15.76 -5.90
N HIS A 49 -4.58 15.22 -4.72
CA HIS A 49 -3.66 15.81 -3.79
C HIS A 49 -2.25 15.28 -4.07
N LYS A 50 -1.34 16.17 -4.44
CA LYS A 50 0.07 15.83 -4.67
C LYS A 50 0.83 16.02 -3.36
N LEU A 51 1.38 14.94 -2.84
CA LEU A 51 2.22 14.93 -1.64
C LEU A 51 3.67 14.65 -2.01
N ARG A 52 4.62 15.31 -1.34
CA ARG A 52 6.06 15.18 -1.60
C ARG A 52 6.84 14.99 -0.31
N ARG A 53 7.86 14.14 -0.35
CA ARG A 53 8.90 13.98 0.68
C ARG A 53 10.25 13.84 -0.02
N GLY A 54 11.10 14.86 0.04
CA GLY A 54 12.37 14.91 -0.68
C GLY A 54 12.18 14.70 -2.20
N ASN A 55 12.69 13.59 -2.73
CA ASN A 55 12.57 13.24 -4.15
C ASN A 55 11.35 12.35 -4.46
N GLN A 56 10.62 11.91 -3.44
CA GLN A 56 9.46 11.04 -3.59
C GLN A 56 8.17 11.87 -3.70
N THR A 57 7.33 11.55 -4.68
CA THR A 57 6.03 12.20 -4.91
C THR A 57 4.93 11.15 -5.01
N ILE A 58 3.84 11.36 -4.28
CA ILE A 58 2.67 10.47 -4.26
C ILE A 58 1.42 11.30 -4.52
N ILE A 59 0.52 10.80 -5.37
CA ILE A 59 -0.75 11.46 -5.67
C ILE A 59 -1.88 10.64 -5.03
N VAL A 60 -2.68 11.29 -4.20
CA VAL A 60 -3.82 10.65 -3.53
C VAL A 60 -5.12 11.29 -4.01
N PRO A 61 -6.07 10.50 -4.56
CA PRO A 61 -7.42 10.98 -4.82
C PRO A 61 -8.14 11.28 -3.49
N HIS A 62 -8.53 12.52 -3.28
CA HIS A 62 -9.24 12.99 -2.10
C HIS A 62 -10.25 14.10 -2.49
N PRO A 63 -11.47 14.11 -1.92
CA PRO A 63 -11.98 13.25 -0.86
C PRO A 63 -12.57 11.93 -1.37
N LYS A 64 -12.14 10.80 -0.76
CA LYS A 64 -12.71 9.46 -0.98
C LYS A 64 -12.73 8.65 0.33
N LYS A 65 -13.91 8.19 0.74
CA LYS A 65 -14.07 7.33 1.93
C LYS A 65 -13.48 5.93 1.70
N ASP A 66 -13.61 5.43 0.48
CA ASP A 66 -13.10 4.13 0.06
C ASP A 66 -12.48 4.23 -1.34
N LEU A 67 -11.15 4.12 -1.43
CA LEU A 67 -10.43 4.05 -2.69
C LEU A 67 -10.48 2.63 -3.25
N PRO A 68 -10.51 2.43 -4.58
CA PRO A 68 -10.37 1.11 -5.16
C PRO A 68 -9.10 0.40 -4.64
N ILE A 69 -9.19 -0.92 -4.43
CA ILE A 69 -8.09 -1.72 -3.84
C ILE A 69 -6.77 -1.50 -4.60
N GLY A 70 -6.83 -1.47 -5.93
CA GLY A 70 -5.64 -1.25 -6.76
C GLY A 70 -5.00 0.10 -6.53
N THR A 71 -5.79 1.15 -6.32
CA THR A 71 -5.31 2.50 -6.02
C THR A 71 -4.66 2.55 -4.63
N ALA A 72 -5.32 1.99 -3.62
CA ALA A 72 -4.77 1.93 -2.27
C ALA A 72 -3.46 1.13 -2.21
N LEU A 73 -3.39 -0.01 -2.90
CA LEU A 73 -2.18 -0.82 -3.02
C LEU A 73 -1.06 -0.09 -3.79
N ALA A 74 -1.40 0.63 -4.86
CA ALA A 74 -0.42 1.41 -5.62
C ALA A 74 0.18 2.52 -4.75
N ILE A 75 -0.66 3.25 -3.98
CA ILE A 75 -0.20 4.27 -3.04
C ILE A 75 0.67 3.64 -1.94
N ALA A 76 0.22 2.54 -1.33
CA ALA A 76 0.97 1.84 -0.30
C ALA A 76 2.34 1.38 -0.83
N LYS A 77 2.40 0.79 -2.02
CA LYS A 77 3.64 0.40 -2.70
C LYS A 77 4.55 1.60 -2.96
N GLN A 78 4.00 2.71 -3.46
CA GLN A 78 4.76 3.93 -3.68
C GLN A 78 5.30 4.51 -2.37
N ALA A 79 4.55 4.43 -1.27
CA ALA A 79 4.96 4.88 0.06
C ALA A 79 5.93 3.92 0.75
N GLY A 80 6.09 2.68 0.24
CA GLY A 80 6.91 1.64 0.85
C GLY A 80 6.22 0.90 1.99
N TRP A 81 4.88 0.98 2.09
CA TRP A 81 4.10 0.24 3.08
C TRP A 81 3.97 -1.21 2.63
N ASN A 82 4.71 -2.10 3.29
CA ASN A 82 4.62 -3.52 3.02
C ASN A 82 3.36 -4.11 3.66
N ALA A 83 2.83 -5.17 3.06
CA ALA A 83 1.66 -5.91 3.53
C ALA A 83 1.78 -6.51 4.94
N SER A 84 2.94 -6.40 5.57
CA SER A 84 3.25 -6.82 6.93
C SER A 84 3.08 -5.74 7.99
N ASP A 85 2.85 -4.47 7.60
CA ASP A 85 2.61 -3.36 8.53
C ASP A 85 1.18 -3.45 9.07
N LYS A 86 0.96 -4.45 9.93
CA LYS A 86 -0.19 -4.52 10.81
C LYS A 86 -0.15 -3.29 11.73
N SER A 87 -1.11 -2.38 11.59
CA SER A 87 -1.56 -1.52 12.68
C SER A 87 -2.77 -2.15 13.35
#